data_AF-A0A7X8H6Q4-F1
#
_entry.id   AF-A0A7X8H6Q4-F1
#
_cell.length_a   1.000
_cell.length_b   1.000
_cell.length_c   1.000
_cell.angle_alpha   90.00
_cell.angle_beta   90.00
_cell.angle_gamma   90.00
#
_symmetry.space_group_name_H-M   'P 1'
#
loop_
_entity.id
_entity.type
_entity.pdbx_description
1 polymer ?
#
loop_
_entity_poly.entity_id
_entity_poly.type
_entity_poly.pdbx_seq_one_letter_code
_entity_poly.pdbx_strand_id
1 'polypeptide(L)'
;MTKDKSKLVINISVGLIILIALSFLFAPIVKVSDIGNLNAIDILFKETALKRDFFVLPAIILLPIISFALTFIKTDKVKAKEINNISLVLVIITVVLSFSYAGLYKGINSETVESATFRLGWGLIVYASLVILTLFYYLRSILEDNEFTVREIPELAIFIALAVVLDFVPKIRIGATGGSISLTMVPLFIIAFRFNFVKSFLAIGVVYGIITCQLDGYGFQSYPFDYLLGYGLISLASFFRALIFTKQGNPKIQHYLFLLLAILVGGFGRFVGSTISSVVLYHYSFGPAAIYNLAYIGPSILLVMIILSLLLVPFTKLNRRYPIE
;
A
#
# COMPACT_ATOMS: atom_id res chain seq x y z
N MET A 1 16.52 13.04 24.75
CA MET A 1 17.21 13.22 23.45
C MET A 1 17.76 14.64 23.41
N THR A 2 19.08 14.82 23.30
CA THR A 2 19.72 16.15 23.37
C THR A 2 19.42 17.00 22.13
N LYS A 3 19.27 18.32 22.33
CA LYS A 3 18.89 19.34 21.33
C LYS A 3 19.77 19.36 20.06
N ASP A 4 20.99 18.84 20.16
CA ASP A 4 21.96 18.74 19.06
C ASP A 4 21.70 17.53 18.15
N LYS A 5 21.31 16.38 18.73
CA LYS A 5 20.92 15.20 17.95
C LYS A 5 19.67 15.48 17.11
N SER A 6 18.73 16.29 17.63
CA SER A 6 17.54 16.68 16.84
C SER A 6 17.87 17.59 15.66
N LYS A 7 18.84 18.50 15.78
CA LYS A 7 19.25 19.38 14.67
C LYS A 7 19.99 18.63 13.57
N LEU A 8 20.88 17.70 13.94
CA LEU A 8 21.61 16.86 12.99
C LEU A 8 20.66 15.98 12.18
N VAL A 9 19.68 15.34 12.83
CA VAL A 9 18.67 14.51 12.16
C VAL A 9 17.83 15.36 11.18
N ILE A 10 17.40 16.56 11.58
CA ILE A 10 16.65 17.47 10.70
C ILE A 10 17.46 17.85 9.46
N ASN A 11 18.74 18.22 9.63
CA ASN A 11 19.60 18.63 8.51
C ASN A 11 19.88 17.48 7.53
N ILE A 12 20.11 16.26 8.04
CA ILE A 12 20.29 15.07 7.19
C ILE A 12 19.03 14.81 6.38
N SER A 13 17.85 14.89 7.01
CA SER A 13 16.59 14.61 6.31
C SER A 13 16.23 15.66 5.26
N VAL A 14 16.49 16.95 5.53
CA VAL A 14 16.32 18.03 4.53
C VAL A 14 17.26 17.83 3.34
N GLY A 15 18.53 17.51 3.60
CA GLY A 15 19.50 17.20 2.55
C GLY A 15 19.07 16.01 1.69
N LEU A 16 18.53 14.96 2.32
CA LEU A 16 18.04 13.77 1.61
C LEU A 16 16.90 14.10 0.65
N ILE A 17 16.01 15.02 1.01
CA ILE A 17 14.85 15.39 0.19
C ILE A 17 15.23 16.28 -0.98
N ILE A 18 16.18 17.18 -0.77
CA ILE A 18 16.76 17.95 -1.87
C ILE A 18 17.39 16.97 -2.87
N LEU A 19 18.15 15.98 -2.41
CA LEU A 19 18.74 14.96 -3.29
C LEU A 19 17.66 14.12 -4.01
N ILE A 20 16.61 13.70 -3.30
CA ILE A 20 15.45 13.00 -3.88
C ILE A 20 14.82 13.85 -4.99
N ALA A 21 14.50 15.12 -4.70
CA ALA A 21 13.89 16.03 -5.67
C ALA A 21 14.79 16.28 -6.89
N LEU A 22 16.10 16.52 -6.67
CA LEU A 22 17.06 16.75 -7.75
C LEU A 22 17.26 15.50 -8.62
N SER A 23 17.38 14.33 -8.00
CA SER A 23 17.55 13.06 -8.72
C SER A 23 16.33 12.74 -9.59
N PHE A 24 15.13 13.10 -9.14
CA PHE A 24 13.93 12.90 -9.95
C PHE A 24 13.79 13.94 -11.06
N LEU A 25 13.94 15.22 -10.75
CA LEU A 25 13.62 16.29 -11.70
C LEU A 25 14.56 16.31 -12.90
N PHE A 26 15.85 16.08 -12.68
CA PHE A 26 16.88 16.35 -13.69
C PHE A 26 17.50 15.09 -14.30
N ALA A 27 17.50 13.97 -13.59
CA ALA A 27 18.08 12.74 -14.12
C ALA A 27 17.04 11.94 -14.96
N PRO A 28 17.49 11.11 -15.92
CA PRO A 28 16.62 10.24 -16.69
C PRO A 28 15.79 9.31 -15.80
N ILE A 29 14.47 9.40 -15.93
CA ILE A 29 13.50 8.56 -15.21
C ILE A 29 13.09 7.36 -16.06
N VAL A 30 12.93 7.57 -17.37
CA VAL A 30 12.57 6.52 -18.31
C VAL A 30 13.41 6.67 -19.58
N LYS A 31 13.76 5.53 -20.18
CA LYS A 31 14.38 5.47 -21.50
C LYS A 31 13.40 4.84 -22.47
N VAL A 32 13.13 5.54 -23.57
CA VAL A 32 12.26 5.11 -24.66
C VAL A 32 13.14 4.85 -25.89
N SER A 33 12.97 3.72 -26.59
CA SER A 33 13.84 3.34 -27.72
C SER A 33 14.00 4.44 -28.77
N ASP A 34 12.92 5.12 -29.13
CA ASP A 34 12.89 6.02 -30.29
C ASP A 34 13.08 7.50 -29.92
N ILE A 35 12.93 7.83 -28.63
CA ILE A 35 13.00 9.20 -28.12
C ILE A 35 14.27 9.43 -27.31
N GLY A 36 14.79 8.38 -26.67
CA GLY A 36 15.95 8.45 -25.79
C GLY A 36 15.57 8.59 -24.31
N ASN A 37 16.44 9.26 -23.55
CA ASN A 37 16.28 9.45 -22.11
C ASN A 37 15.34 10.63 -21.82
N LEU A 38 14.35 10.40 -20.96
CA LEU A 38 13.40 11.42 -20.52
C LEU A 38 13.48 11.61 -19.01
N ASN A 39 13.63 12.85 -18.56
CA ASN A 39 13.48 13.23 -17.15
C ASN A 39 12.03 13.67 -16.85
N ALA A 40 11.73 14.05 -15.60
CA ALA A 40 10.37 14.47 -15.21
C ALA A 40 9.88 15.68 -16.02
N ILE A 41 10.77 16.63 -16.29
CA ILE A 41 10.44 17.88 -17.00
C ILE A 41 10.07 17.56 -18.45
N ASP A 42 10.83 16.68 -19.09
CA ASP A 42 10.53 16.22 -20.44
C ASP A 42 9.14 15.58 -20.51
N ILE A 43 8.80 14.71 -19.56
CA ILE A 43 7.52 13.98 -19.55
C ILE A 43 6.32 14.91 -19.32
N LEU A 44 6.47 15.96 -18.49
CA LEU A 44 5.37 16.86 -18.13
C LEU A 44 5.17 18.00 -19.13
N PHE A 45 6.26 18.53 -19.69
CA PHE A 45 6.23 19.81 -20.40
C PHE A 45 6.67 19.73 -21.84
N LYS A 46 7.50 18.75 -22.21
CA LYS A 46 7.96 18.63 -23.60
C LYS A 46 6.84 18.08 -24.46
N GLU A 47 6.68 18.70 -25.62
CA GLU A 47 5.76 18.20 -26.64
C GLU A 47 6.38 16.94 -27.26
N THR A 48 5.75 15.79 -27.02
CA THR A 48 6.14 14.49 -27.54
C THR A 48 4.89 13.78 -28.05
N ALA A 49 5.04 12.74 -28.87
CA ALA A 49 3.92 11.90 -29.30
C ALA A 49 3.32 11.04 -28.16
N LEU A 50 3.92 11.08 -26.96
CA LEU A 50 3.47 10.34 -25.79
C LEU A 50 2.42 11.15 -25.01
N LYS A 51 1.42 10.45 -24.47
CA LYS A 51 0.50 11.00 -23.47
C LYS A 51 1.30 11.41 -22.23
N ARG A 52 0.99 12.61 -21.74
CA ARG A 52 1.58 13.14 -20.50
C ARG A 52 1.09 12.33 -19.30
N ASP A 53 2.00 12.10 -18.36
CA ASP A 53 1.71 11.41 -17.11
C ASP A 53 1.46 12.41 -15.99
N PHE A 54 0.20 12.81 -15.84
CA PHE A 54 -0.24 13.77 -14.82
C PHE A 54 -0.55 13.14 -13.45
N PHE A 55 -0.44 11.82 -13.31
CA PHE A 55 -0.87 11.13 -12.09
C PHE A 55 0.26 10.38 -11.41
N VAL A 56 0.95 9.49 -12.12
CA VAL A 56 1.96 8.61 -11.52
C VAL A 56 3.24 9.40 -11.24
N LEU A 57 3.72 10.17 -12.22
CA LEU A 57 4.93 10.98 -12.07
C LEU A 57 4.81 12.03 -10.93
N PRO A 58 3.73 12.83 -10.83
CA PRO A 58 3.56 13.73 -9.68
C PRO A 58 3.41 12.98 -8.36
N ALA A 59 2.76 11.81 -8.33
CA ALA A 59 2.65 11.03 -7.10
C ALA A 59 4.04 10.59 -6.58
N ILE A 60 4.95 10.16 -7.45
CA ILE A 60 6.32 9.82 -7.04
C ILE A 60 7.04 11.04 -6.44
N ILE A 61 6.83 12.25 -6.95
CA ILE A 61 7.43 13.46 -6.34
C ILE A 61 6.77 13.81 -5.00
N LEU A 62 5.44 13.86 -4.98
CA LEU A 62 4.69 14.48 -3.91
C LEU A 62 4.59 13.59 -2.67
N LEU A 63 4.44 12.27 -2.82
CA LEU A 63 4.23 11.37 -1.68
C LEU A 63 5.40 11.37 -0.66
N PRO A 64 6.69 11.33 -1.05
CA PRO A 64 7.80 11.47 -0.10
C PRO A 64 7.88 12.87 0.52
N ILE A 65 7.60 13.92 -0.26
CA ILE A 65 7.61 15.30 0.25
C ILE A 65 6.53 15.47 1.30
N ILE A 66 5.32 14.98 1.03
CA ILE A 66 4.20 14.97 1.97
C ILE A 66 4.58 14.14 3.20
N SER A 67 5.08 12.91 3.01
CA SER A 67 5.53 12.03 4.09
C SER A 67 6.52 12.71 5.04
N PHE A 68 7.47 13.47 4.48
CA PHE A 68 8.40 14.24 5.28
C PHE A 68 7.79 15.48 5.91
N ALA A 69 7.01 16.25 5.18
CA ALA A 69 6.35 17.45 5.70
C ALA A 69 5.49 17.12 6.93
N LEU A 70 4.84 15.95 6.92
CA LEU A 70 4.09 15.43 8.05
C LEU A 70 4.94 15.29 9.33
N THR A 71 6.23 14.96 9.22
CA THR A 71 7.12 14.82 10.40
C THR A 71 7.42 16.13 11.12
N PHE A 72 7.20 17.28 10.48
CA PHE A 72 7.38 18.59 11.10
C PHE A 72 6.12 19.15 11.75
N ILE A 73 4.98 18.50 11.57
CA ILE A 73 3.74 18.95 12.20
C ILE A 73 3.89 18.75 13.71
N LYS A 74 3.87 19.85 14.47
CA LYS A 74 3.86 19.79 15.93
C LYS A 74 2.51 19.25 16.40
N THR A 75 2.52 18.07 17.00
CA THR A 75 1.31 17.47 17.58
C THR A 75 1.61 16.80 18.92
N ASP A 76 0.54 16.44 19.63
CA ASP A 76 0.64 15.52 20.76
C ASP A 76 1.12 14.13 20.31
N LYS A 77 1.68 13.36 21.25
CA LYS A 77 2.32 12.05 20.97
C LYS A 77 1.43 11.07 20.21
N VAL A 78 0.12 11.03 20.52
CA VAL A 78 -0.83 10.11 19.86
C VAL A 78 -0.97 10.44 18.37
N LYS A 79 -1.18 11.71 18.04
CA LYS A 79 -1.29 12.18 16.65
C LYS A 79 0.04 12.01 15.90
N ALA A 80 1.18 12.14 16.59
CA ALA A 80 2.50 11.92 15.99
C ALA A 80 2.69 10.46 15.56
N LYS A 81 2.17 9.49 16.33
CA LYS A 81 2.21 8.07 15.97
C LYS A 81 1.36 7.77 14.73
N GLU A 82 0.16 8.32 14.64
CA GLU A 82 -0.69 8.18 13.46
C GLU A 82 -0.05 8.81 12.21
N ILE A 83 0.56 9.98 12.36
CA ILE A 83 1.32 10.64 11.31
C ILE A 83 2.46 9.76 10.81
N ASN A 84 3.27 9.18 11.70
CA ASN A 84 4.37 8.30 11.31
C ASN A 84 3.87 7.06 10.54
N ASN A 85 2.73 6.50 10.94
CA ASN A 85 2.12 5.37 10.24
C ASN A 85 1.70 5.77 8.82
N ILE A 86 1.11 6.95 8.64
CA ILE A 86 0.75 7.48 7.31
C ILE A 86 2.01 7.72 6.48
N SER A 87 3.04 8.35 7.06
CA SER A 87 4.32 8.60 6.39
C SER A 87 4.98 7.30 5.89
N LEU A 88 4.90 6.22 6.65
CA LEU A 88 5.38 4.89 6.25
C LEU A 88 4.66 4.37 5.00
N VAL A 89 3.33 4.45 4.97
CA VAL A 89 2.53 4.01 3.82
C VAL A 89 2.94 4.76 2.56
N LEU A 90 3.05 6.08 2.66
CA LEU A 90 3.43 6.93 1.53
C LEU A 90 4.81 6.56 0.99
N VAL A 91 5.77 6.28 1.87
CA VAL A 91 7.13 5.89 1.48
C VAL A 91 7.13 4.51 0.81
N ILE A 92 6.44 3.51 1.38
CA ILE A 92 6.34 2.16 0.78
C ILE A 92 5.71 2.23 -0.62
N ILE A 93 4.60 2.96 -0.77
CA ILE A 93 3.94 3.17 -2.07
C ILE A 93 4.92 3.84 -3.05
N THR A 94 5.65 4.86 -2.60
CA THR A 94 6.61 5.55 -3.45
C THR A 94 7.72 4.62 -3.94
N VAL A 95 8.30 3.79 -3.07
CA VAL A 95 9.34 2.83 -3.46
C VAL A 95 8.81 1.89 -4.54
N VAL A 96 7.61 1.32 -4.35
CA VAL A 96 7.01 0.41 -5.33
C VAL A 96 6.72 1.13 -6.65
N LEU A 97 6.10 2.31 -6.63
CA LEU A 97 5.83 3.09 -7.84
C LEU A 97 7.10 3.45 -8.60
N SER A 98 8.20 3.73 -7.90
CA SER A 98 9.48 4.10 -8.50
C SER A 98 10.06 2.94 -9.33
N PHE A 99 10.11 1.73 -8.78
CA PHE A 99 10.60 0.57 -9.56
C PHE A 99 9.67 0.16 -10.70
N SER A 100 8.43 0.62 -10.66
CA SER A 100 7.36 0.21 -11.58
C SER A 100 7.07 1.24 -12.65
N TYR A 101 7.71 2.41 -12.56
CA TYR A 101 7.37 3.57 -13.36
C TYR A 101 7.45 3.30 -14.86
N ALA A 102 8.49 2.60 -15.33
CA ALA A 102 8.61 2.30 -16.76
C ALA A 102 7.44 1.44 -17.28
N GLY A 103 6.98 0.47 -16.48
CA GLY A 103 5.82 -0.37 -16.81
C GLY A 103 4.51 0.41 -16.78
N LEU A 104 4.31 1.26 -15.76
CA LEU A 104 3.14 2.14 -15.66
C LEU A 104 3.08 3.15 -16.81
N TYR A 105 4.21 3.78 -17.13
CA TYR A 105 4.32 4.75 -18.20
C TYR A 105 4.07 4.12 -19.57
N LYS A 106 4.56 2.89 -19.79
CA LYS A 106 4.18 2.07 -20.96
C LYS A 106 2.68 1.82 -21.00
N GLY A 107 2.07 1.42 -19.88
CA GLY A 107 0.62 1.17 -19.80
C GLY A 107 -0.23 2.37 -20.21
N ILE A 108 0.17 3.57 -19.78
CA ILE A 108 -0.48 4.85 -20.14
C ILE A 108 -0.35 5.16 -21.64
N ASN A 109 0.79 4.81 -22.24
CA ASN A 109 1.17 5.14 -23.63
C ASN A 109 0.99 3.97 -24.61
N SER A 110 0.39 2.87 -24.17
CA SER A 110 0.25 1.65 -24.98
C SER A 110 -0.50 1.86 -26.29
N GLU A 111 -1.45 2.79 -26.31
CA GLU A 111 -2.22 3.16 -27.51
C GLU A 111 -1.48 4.11 -28.47
N THR A 112 -0.46 4.84 -27.98
CA THR A 112 0.23 5.85 -28.80
C THR A 112 1.47 5.31 -29.47
N VAL A 113 2.21 4.40 -28.81
CA VAL A 113 3.45 3.83 -29.36
C VAL A 113 3.57 2.35 -28.99
N GLU A 114 3.03 1.49 -29.85
CA GLU A 114 2.91 0.05 -29.59
C GLU A 114 4.26 -0.69 -29.67
N SER A 115 5.18 -0.25 -30.52
CA SER A 115 6.50 -0.87 -30.74
C SER A 115 7.62 -0.33 -29.83
N ALA A 116 7.38 0.76 -29.09
CA ALA A 116 8.43 1.35 -28.27
C ALA A 116 8.74 0.51 -27.03
N THR A 117 10.04 0.37 -26.76
CA THR A 117 10.50 -0.26 -25.51
C THR A 117 10.74 0.79 -24.45
N PHE A 118 10.23 0.53 -23.24
CA PHE A 118 10.34 1.40 -22.08
C PHE A 118 11.23 0.73 -21.03
N ARG A 119 12.27 1.44 -20.58
CA ARG A 119 13.21 0.96 -19.54
C ARG A 119 13.35 1.99 -18.43
N LEU A 120 13.64 1.51 -17.22
CA LEU A 120 13.92 2.39 -16.10
C LEU A 120 15.17 3.23 -16.39
N GLY A 121 15.08 4.55 -16.19
CA GLY A 121 16.22 5.45 -16.21
C GLY A 121 17.02 5.37 -14.91
N TRP A 122 18.32 5.62 -14.98
CA TRP A 122 19.20 5.53 -13.81
C TRP A 122 18.86 6.55 -12.73
N GLY A 123 18.29 7.70 -13.09
CA GLY A 123 17.85 8.73 -12.17
C GLY A 123 16.81 8.20 -11.19
N LEU A 124 15.90 7.38 -11.68
CA LEU A 124 14.86 6.76 -10.86
C LEU A 124 15.39 5.66 -9.94
N ILE A 125 16.48 4.97 -10.33
CA ILE A 125 17.17 3.99 -9.47
C ILE A 125 17.82 4.71 -8.29
N VAL A 126 18.52 5.82 -8.55
CA VAL A 126 19.14 6.65 -7.51
C VAL A 126 18.06 7.20 -6.58
N TYR A 127 16.99 7.76 -7.16
CA TYR A 127 15.82 8.22 -6.42
C TYR A 127 15.26 7.13 -5.50
N ALA A 128 14.96 5.94 -6.03
CA ALA A 128 14.37 4.85 -5.26
C ALA A 128 15.30 4.39 -4.13
N SER A 129 16.62 4.39 -4.37
CA SER A 129 17.63 4.07 -3.36
C SER A 129 17.62 5.07 -2.20
N LEU A 130 17.51 6.37 -2.50
CA LEU A 130 17.40 7.42 -1.48
C LEU A 130 16.10 7.30 -0.69
N VAL A 131 14.97 7.01 -1.34
CA VAL A 131 13.68 6.80 -0.66
C VAL A 131 13.73 5.56 0.24
N ILE A 132 14.43 4.49 -0.16
CA ILE A 132 14.65 3.30 0.67
C ILE A 132 15.43 3.64 1.95
N LEU A 133 16.44 4.52 1.88
CA LEU A 133 17.15 4.98 3.08
C LEU A 133 16.19 5.69 4.06
N THR A 134 15.28 6.51 3.53
CA THR A 134 14.22 7.13 4.33
C THR A 134 13.26 6.08 4.92
N LEU A 135 12.94 5.04 4.15
CA LEU A 135 12.10 3.93 4.61
C LEU A 135 12.74 3.24 5.82
N PHE A 136 14.04 2.93 5.78
CA PHE A 136 14.74 2.31 6.90
C PHE A 136 14.70 3.16 8.17
N TYR A 137 14.81 4.49 8.03
CA TYR A 137 14.67 5.42 9.15
C TYR A 137 13.27 5.33 9.79
N TYR A 138 12.20 5.40 8.98
CA TYR A 138 10.83 5.27 9.48
C TYR A 138 10.56 3.90 10.07
N LEU A 139 11.00 2.84 9.40
CA LEU A 139 10.77 1.46 9.83
C LEU A 139 11.37 1.23 11.21
N ARG A 140 12.60 1.71 11.45
CA ARG A 140 13.22 1.62 12.77
C ARG A 140 12.38 2.31 13.85
N SER A 141 12.04 3.58 13.66
CA SER A 141 11.27 4.34 14.65
C SER A 141 9.91 3.69 14.93
N ILE A 142 9.29 3.13 13.90
CA ILE A 142 7.96 2.55 14.00
C ILE A 142 7.96 1.18 14.65
N LEU A 143 8.97 0.34 14.38
CA LEU A 143 9.10 -0.96 15.02
C LEU A 143 9.37 -0.83 16.53
N GLU A 144 10.18 0.17 16.93
CA GLU A 144 10.39 0.50 18.34
C GLU A 144 9.06 0.87 19.06
N ASP A 145 8.14 1.56 18.37
CA ASP A 145 6.83 1.96 18.92
C ASP A 145 5.73 0.89 18.82
N ASN A 146 5.97 -0.23 18.12
CA ASN A 146 4.96 -1.24 17.79
C ASN A 146 5.46 -2.67 18.02
N GLU A 147 6.09 -2.90 19.17
CA GLU A 147 6.50 -4.23 19.59
C GLU A 147 5.32 -5.20 19.62
N PHE A 148 5.55 -6.41 19.11
CA PHE A 148 4.58 -7.49 19.16
C PHE A 148 4.70 -8.23 20.49
N THR A 149 3.61 -8.31 21.24
CA THR A 149 3.57 -9.12 22.46
C THR A 149 3.49 -10.60 22.14
N VAL A 150 3.92 -11.44 23.08
CA VAL A 150 3.84 -12.92 22.98
C VAL A 150 2.41 -13.41 22.73
N ARG A 151 1.40 -12.62 23.12
CA ARG A 151 -0.02 -12.94 22.88
C ARG A 151 -0.47 -12.58 21.45
N GLU A 152 0.01 -11.47 20.91
CA GLU A 152 -0.40 -10.97 19.59
C GLU A 152 0.13 -11.86 18.47
N ILE A 153 1.34 -12.41 18.61
CA ILE A 153 1.99 -13.27 17.61
C ILE A 153 1.13 -14.49 17.26
N PRO A 154 0.70 -15.36 18.20
CA PRO A 154 -0.13 -16.52 17.88
C PRO A 154 -1.52 -16.12 17.38
N GLU A 155 -2.08 -15.01 17.87
CA GLU A 155 -3.37 -14.50 17.39
C GLU A 155 -3.30 -14.08 15.92
N LEU A 156 -2.25 -13.35 15.53
CA LEU A 156 -1.96 -13.02 14.13
C LEU A 156 -1.74 -14.28 13.30
N ALA A 157 -0.95 -15.24 13.80
CA ALA A 157 -0.67 -16.48 13.11
C ALA A 157 -1.96 -17.30 12.82
N ILE A 158 -2.90 -17.36 13.77
CA ILE A 158 -4.20 -18.03 13.59
C ILE A 158 -5.00 -17.34 12.48
N PHE A 159 -5.09 -16.01 12.48
CA PHE A 159 -5.82 -15.29 11.43
C PHE A 159 -5.15 -15.39 10.07
N ILE A 160 -3.82 -15.38 10.00
CA ILE A 160 -3.06 -15.58 8.77
C ILE A 160 -3.30 -16.99 8.22
N ALA A 161 -3.21 -18.02 9.07
CA ALA A 161 -3.49 -19.40 8.67
C ALA A 161 -4.93 -19.56 8.18
N LEU A 162 -5.90 -18.93 8.87
CA LEU A 162 -7.30 -18.91 8.43
C LEU A 162 -7.46 -18.20 7.08
N ALA A 163 -6.76 -17.10 6.84
CA ALA A 163 -6.77 -16.40 5.55
C ALA A 163 -6.26 -17.30 4.43
N VAL A 164 -5.14 -17.99 4.64
CA VAL A 164 -4.57 -18.94 3.67
C VAL A 164 -5.57 -20.07 3.37
N VAL A 165 -6.18 -20.68 4.38
CA VAL A 165 -7.17 -21.75 4.19
C VAL A 165 -8.39 -21.26 3.41
N LEU A 166 -8.92 -20.09 3.78
CA LEU A 166 -10.09 -19.48 3.13
C LEU A 166 -9.79 -18.93 1.74
N ASP A 167 -8.52 -18.75 1.39
CA ASP A 167 -8.14 -18.47 0.00
C ASP A 167 -8.23 -19.71 -0.88
N PHE A 168 -8.02 -20.91 -0.35
CA PHE A 168 -8.18 -22.16 -1.11
C PHE A 168 -9.64 -22.62 -1.18
N VAL A 169 -10.43 -22.45 -0.11
CA VAL A 169 -11.80 -22.99 -0.03
C VAL A 169 -12.74 -22.00 0.68
N PRO A 170 -13.79 -21.46 0.02
CA PRO A 170 -14.12 -21.55 -1.41
C PRO A 170 -13.35 -20.53 -2.26
N LYS A 171 -12.72 -20.97 -3.36
CA LYS A 171 -12.04 -20.10 -4.35
C LYS A 171 -12.77 -20.13 -5.69
N ILE A 172 -13.40 -19.02 -6.07
CA ILE A 172 -13.97 -18.84 -7.40
C ILE A 172 -12.97 -18.04 -8.23
N ARG A 173 -12.29 -18.69 -9.17
CA ARG A 173 -11.32 -18.02 -10.04
C ARG A 173 -12.02 -17.21 -11.12
N ILE A 174 -11.53 -16.00 -11.34
CA ILE A 174 -12.00 -15.05 -12.36
C ILE A 174 -10.82 -14.77 -13.29
N GLY A 175 -10.88 -15.33 -14.50
CA GLY A 175 -9.84 -15.18 -15.52
C GLY A 175 -8.58 -16.01 -15.27
N ALA A 176 -7.64 -15.89 -16.20
CA ALA A 176 -6.38 -16.66 -16.21
C ALA A 176 -5.24 -15.99 -15.43
N THR A 177 -5.33 -14.69 -15.15
CA THR A 177 -4.28 -13.88 -14.51
C THR A 177 -4.47 -13.73 -13.00
N GLY A 178 -5.00 -14.77 -12.34
CA GLY A 178 -4.97 -14.89 -10.88
C GLY A 178 -6.06 -14.21 -10.07
N GLY A 179 -7.07 -13.60 -10.69
CA GLY A 179 -8.21 -13.03 -9.97
C GLY A 179 -9.04 -14.11 -9.30
N SER A 180 -9.48 -13.89 -8.05
CA SER A 180 -10.43 -14.80 -7.40
C SER A 180 -11.31 -14.12 -6.37
N ILE A 181 -12.56 -14.62 -6.28
CA ILE A 181 -13.48 -14.32 -5.19
C ILE A 181 -13.33 -15.45 -4.17
N SER A 182 -12.85 -15.10 -2.98
CA SER A 182 -12.65 -16.02 -1.86
C SER A 182 -13.00 -15.36 -0.54
N LEU A 183 -13.04 -16.14 0.54
CA LEU A 183 -13.26 -15.63 1.88
C LEU A 183 -11.98 -15.11 2.54
N THR A 184 -10.85 -15.10 1.82
CA THR A 184 -9.55 -14.69 2.36
C THR A 184 -9.56 -13.29 2.97
N MET A 185 -10.31 -12.34 2.40
CA MET A 185 -10.29 -10.96 2.87
C MET A 185 -10.93 -10.82 4.25
N VAL A 186 -11.82 -11.73 4.65
CA VAL A 186 -12.50 -11.69 5.96
C VAL A 186 -11.50 -11.72 7.13
N PRO A 187 -10.63 -12.74 7.28
CA PRO A 187 -9.61 -12.75 8.33
C PRO A 187 -8.59 -11.62 8.20
N LEU A 188 -8.24 -11.17 6.98
CA LEU A 188 -7.34 -10.03 6.80
C LEU A 188 -7.94 -8.73 7.36
N PHE A 189 -9.23 -8.49 7.12
CA PHE A 189 -9.92 -7.36 7.74
C PHE A 189 -10.09 -7.52 9.26
N ILE A 190 -10.27 -8.74 9.77
CA ILE A 190 -10.25 -8.98 11.21
C ILE A 190 -8.89 -8.57 11.81
N ILE A 191 -7.78 -8.92 11.17
CA ILE A 191 -6.44 -8.45 11.57
C ILE A 191 -6.38 -6.91 11.53
N ALA A 192 -6.81 -6.27 10.44
CA ALA A 192 -6.82 -4.81 10.33
C ALA A 192 -7.68 -4.13 11.42
N PHE A 193 -8.79 -4.73 11.83
CA PHE A 193 -9.66 -4.18 12.87
C PHE A 193 -9.25 -4.56 14.29
N ARG A 194 -8.36 -5.54 14.45
CA ARG A 194 -7.87 -5.99 15.76
C ARG A 194 -6.55 -5.33 16.14
N PHE A 195 -5.69 -5.04 15.16
CA PHE A 195 -4.37 -4.45 15.37
C PHE A 195 -4.28 -3.03 14.82
N ASN A 196 -3.22 -2.30 15.18
CA ASN A 196 -2.97 -0.99 14.58
C ASN A 196 -2.46 -1.13 13.14
N PHE A 197 -2.35 -0.01 12.44
CA PHE A 197 -1.92 0.02 11.02
C PHE A 197 -0.63 -0.76 10.80
N VAL A 198 0.40 -0.50 11.60
CA VAL A 198 1.74 -1.08 11.41
C VAL A 198 1.71 -2.59 11.64
N LYS A 199 1.17 -3.03 12.78
CA LYS A 199 1.10 -4.45 13.13
C LYS A 199 0.28 -5.23 12.10
N SER A 200 -0.85 -4.68 11.68
CA SER A 200 -1.67 -5.29 10.63
C SER A 200 -0.98 -5.29 9.27
N PHE A 201 -0.28 -4.22 8.89
CA PHE A 201 0.40 -4.14 7.59
C PHE A 201 1.55 -5.16 7.51
N LEU A 202 2.33 -5.30 8.59
CA LEU A 202 3.38 -6.32 8.66
C LEU A 202 2.78 -7.73 8.61
N ALA A 203 1.71 -7.99 9.37
CA ALA A 203 1.06 -9.29 9.34
C ALA A 203 0.45 -9.64 7.98
N ILE A 204 -0.25 -8.69 7.35
CA ILE A 204 -0.99 -8.93 6.11
C ILE A 204 -0.09 -8.79 4.88
N GLY A 205 0.59 -7.65 4.73
CA GLY A 205 1.40 -7.36 3.55
C GLY A 205 2.72 -8.11 3.52
N VAL A 206 3.35 -8.34 4.68
CA VAL A 206 4.64 -9.04 4.74
C VAL A 206 4.44 -10.53 4.99
N VAL A 207 3.87 -10.93 6.13
CA VAL A 207 3.80 -12.36 6.49
C VAL A 207 2.83 -13.11 5.57
N TYR A 208 1.56 -12.70 5.53
CA TYR A 208 0.56 -13.34 4.65
C TYR A 208 0.93 -13.14 3.17
N GLY A 209 1.40 -11.96 2.78
CA GLY A 209 1.83 -11.66 1.42
C GLY A 209 2.96 -12.59 0.93
N ILE A 210 4.01 -12.81 1.73
CA ILE A 210 5.10 -13.74 1.35
C ILE A 210 4.57 -15.16 1.23
N ILE A 211 3.80 -15.63 2.22
CA ILE A 211 3.25 -17.00 2.22
C ILE A 211 2.42 -17.24 0.96
N THR A 212 1.49 -16.34 0.66
CA THR A 212 0.59 -16.51 -0.49
C THR A 212 1.29 -16.33 -1.83
N CYS A 213 2.28 -15.44 -1.94
CA CYS A 213 3.09 -15.29 -3.15
C CYS A 213 3.79 -16.62 -3.51
N GLN A 214 4.31 -17.32 -2.51
CA GLN A 214 4.97 -18.61 -2.70
C GLN A 214 3.98 -19.73 -3.02
N LEU A 215 2.77 -19.69 -2.46
CA LEU A 215 1.74 -20.71 -2.69
C LEU A 215 1.05 -20.56 -4.05
N ASP A 216 0.82 -19.35 -4.51
CA ASP A 216 0.12 -19.08 -5.77
C ASP A 216 0.98 -19.34 -7.02
N GLY A 217 2.30 -19.15 -6.91
CA GLY A 217 3.25 -19.50 -7.97
C GLY A 217 3.33 -18.51 -9.15
N TYR A 218 2.80 -17.29 -9.02
CA TYR A 218 2.93 -16.23 -10.04
C TYR A 218 4.33 -15.57 -10.07
N GLY A 219 5.26 -16.04 -9.23
CA GLY A 219 6.65 -15.60 -9.16
C GLY A 219 6.86 -14.35 -8.32
N PHE A 220 8.05 -14.22 -7.74
CA PHE A 220 8.35 -13.19 -6.73
C PHE A 220 8.25 -11.75 -7.25
N GLN A 221 8.31 -11.53 -8.58
CA GLN A 221 8.06 -10.20 -9.17
C GLN A 221 6.66 -9.64 -8.87
N SER A 222 5.67 -10.50 -8.56
CA SER A 222 4.31 -10.10 -8.17
C SER A 222 4.23 -9.61 -6.73
N TYR A 223 5.22 -9.96 -5.89
CA TYR A 223 5.21 -9.67 -4.46
C TYR A 223 5.01 -8.19 -4.13
N PRO A 224 5.73 -7.22 -4.74
CA PRO A 224 5.55 -5.81 -4.40
C PRO A 224 4.14 -5.28 -4.66
N PHE A 225 3.40 -5.89 -5.59
CA PHE A 225 2.13 -5.39 -6.11
C PHE A 225 0.95 -6.09 -5.47
N ASP A 226 0.69 -7.34 -5.87
CA ASP A 226 -0.50 -8.08 -5.45
C ASP A 226 -0.42 -8.46 -3.97
N TYR A 227 0.79 -8.75 -3.50
CA TYR A 227 0.99 -9.34 -2.18
C TYR A 227 1.31 -8.31 -1.10
N LEU A 228 2.28 -7.43 -1.34
CA LEU A 228 2.69 -6.41 -0.38
C LEU A 228 1.72 -5.22 -0.38
N LEU A 229 1.53 -4.53 -1.51
CA LEU A 229 0.58 -3.41 -1.58
C LEU A 229 -0.87 -3.90 -1.61
N GLY A 230 -1.17 -4.91 -2.42
CA GLY A 230 -2.52 -5.42 -2.62
C GLY A 230 -3.12 -5.96 -1.31
N TYR A 231 -2.46 -6.90 -0.64
CA TYR A 231 -2.95 -7.32 0.68
C TYR A 231 -2.61 -6.29 1.77
N GLY A 232 -1.39 -5.75 1.82
CA GLY A 232 -0.98 -4.87 2.91
C GLY A 232 -1.81 -3.60 3.05
N LEU A 233 -2.29 -2.99 1.96
CA LEU A 233 -3.13 -1.79 2.04
C LEU A 233 -4.55 -2.05 2.56
N ILE A 234 -4.96 -3.31 2.76
CA ILE A 234 -6.16 -3.64 3.56
C ILE A 234 -6.05 -3.05 4.97
N SER A 235 -4.83 -2.94 5.50
CA SER A 235 -4.54 -2.34 6.80
C SER A 235 -4.96 -0.88 6.93
N LEU A 236 -5.23 -0.16 5.84
CA LEU A 236 -5.80 1.20 5.92
C LEU A 236 -7.13 1.22 6.68
N ALA A 237 -7.87 0.11 6.70
CA ALA A 237 -9.09 -0.04 7.49
C ALA A 237 -8.88 0.13 9.00
N SER A 238 -7.65 -0.14 9.49
CA SER A 238 -7.30 -0.05 10.92
C SER A 238 -7.43 1.37 11.48
N PHE A 239 -7.31 2.40 10.64
CA PHE A 239 -7.47 3.80 11.06
C PHE A 239 -8.89 4.12 11.53
N PHE A 240 -9.87 3.31 11.17
CA PHE A 240 -11.28 3.51 11.53
C PHE A 240 -11.68 2.75 12.81
N ARG A 241 -10.78 1.97 13.44
CA ARG A 241 -11.09 1.10 14.60
C ARG A 241 -11.81 1.84 15.72
N ALA A 242 -11.33 3.04 16.08
CA ALA A 242 -11.91 3.84 17.15
C ALA A 242 -13.34 4.31 16.86
N LEU A 243 -13.71 4.44 15.57
CA LEU A 243 -15.04 4.84 15.11
C LEU A 243 -16.00 3.64 15.00
N ILE A 244 -15.45 2.43 14.82
CA ILE A 244 -16.21 1.18 14.65
C ILE A 244 -16.55 0.57 16.02
N PHE A 245 -15.58 0.48 16.94
CA PHE A 245 -15.77 -0.25 18.20
C PHE A 245 -16.19 0.69 19.33
N THR A 246 -17.47 0.59 19.72
CA THR A 246 -17.96 1.29 20.91
C THR A 246 -17.31 0.74 22.19
N LYS A 247 -17.07 1.60 23.19
CA LYS A 247 -16.60 1.23 24.53
C LYS A 247 -17.70 0.65 25.43
N GLN A 248 -18.97 0.96 25.18
CA GLN A 248 -20.11 0.54 26.02
C GLN A 248 -21.34 0.16 25.19
N GLY A 249 -22.16 -0.78 25.69
CA GLY A 249 -23.39 -1.23 25.03
C GLY A 249 -23.16 -1.94 23.68
N ASN A 250 -24.20 -2.08 22.87
CA ASN A 250 -24.10 -2.67 21.53
C ASN A 250 -23.77 -1.61 20.47
N PRO A 251 -23.11 -1.99 19.36
CA PRO A 251 -22.91 -1.12 18.21
C PRO A 251 -24.22 -0.53 17.68
N LYS A 252 -24.24 0.80 17.51
CA LYS A 252 -25.30 1.56 16.81
C LYS A 252 -25.02 1.65 15.31
N ILE A 253 -26.02 2.06 14.51
CA ILE A 253 -25.92 2.18 13.05
C ILE A 253 -24.68 2.95 12.56
N GLN A 254 -24.27 4.02 13.24
CA GLN A 254 -23.06 4.78 12.90
C GLN A 254 -21.79 3.91 12.85
N HIS A 255 -21.66 2.92 13.73
CA HIS A 255 -20.51 2.02 13.79
C HIS A 255 -20.49 1.08 12.60
N TYR A 256 -21.66 0.65 12.12
CA TYR A 256 -21.79 -0.12 10.90
C TYR A 256 -21.40 0.73 9.69
N LEU A 257 -21.82 1.99 9.62
CA LEU A 257 -21.42 2.90 8.53
C LEU A 257 -19.90 3.10 8.50
N PHE A 258 -19.26 3.30 9.66
CA PHE A 258 -17.81 3.38 9.74
C PHE A 258 -17.12 2.06 9.37
N LEU A 259 -17.71 0.91 9.71
CA LEU A 259 -17.20 -0.40 9.32
C LEU A 259 -17.21 -0.54 7.78
N LEU A 260 -18.34 -0.20 7.14
CA LEU A 260 -18.47 -0.27 5.69
C LEU A 260 -17.49 0.69 5.00
N LEU A 261 -17.36 1.92 5.50
CA LEU A 261 -16.39 2.88 4.99
C LEU A 261 -14.94 2.36 5.11
N ALA A 262 -14.59 1.78 6.26
CA ALA A 262 -13.27 1.22 6.46
C ALA A 262 -12.97 0.04 5.52
N ILE A 263 -13.98 -0.82 5.28
CA ILE A 263 -13.87 -1.93 4.32
C ILE A 263 -13.68 -1.41 2.90
N LEU A 264 -14.39 -0.34 2.50
CA LEU A 264 -14.17 0.31 1.21
C LEU A 264 -12.75 0.87 1.08
N VAL A 265 -12.25 1.56 2.11
CA VAL A 265 -10.91 2.14 2.10
C VAL A 265 -9.82 1.05 2.00
N GLY A 266 -9.91 0.00 2.81
CA GLY A 266 -8.97 -1.13 2.74
C GLY A 266 -9.08 -1.91 1.41
N GLY A 267 -10.30 -2.12 0.93
CA GLY A 267 -10.57 -2.78 -0.35
C GLY A 267 -10.08 -1.97 -1.55
N PHE A 268 -10.18 -0.65 -1.49
CA PHE A 268 -9.60 0.25 -2.49
C PHE A 268 -8.07 0.17 -2.49
N GLY A 269 -7.44 0.09 -1.32
CA GLY A 269 -6.00 -0.20 -1.21
C GLY A 269 -5.60 -1.47 -1.98
N ARG A 270 -6.36 -2.56 -1.79
CA ARG A 270 -6.16 -3.82 -2.54
C ARG A 270 -6.32 -3.64 -4.04
N PHE A 271 -7.36 -2.92 -4.44
CA PHE A 271 -7.65 -2.62 -5.84
C PHE A 271 -6.50 -1.87 -6.51
N VAL A 272 -5.91 -0.88 -5.84
CA VAL A 272 -4.76 -0.13 -6.34
C VAL A 272 -3.56 -1.05 -6.57
N GLY A 273 -3.16 -1.86 -5.58
CA GLY A 273 -2.03 -2.79 -5.72
C GLY A 273 -2.21 -3.77 -6.89
N SER A 274 -3.40 -4.35 -7.02
CA SER A 274 -3.70 -5.35 -8.06
C SER A 274 -3.79 -4.73 -9.46
N THR A 275 -4.29 -3.50 -9.55
CA THR A 275 -4.33 -2.75 -10.83
C THR A 275 -2.92 -2.38 -11.29
N ILE A 276 -2.04 -1.96 -10.37
CA ILE A 276 -0.62 -1.72 -10.68
C ILE A 276 0.02 -3.01 -11.19
N SER A 277 -0.24 -4.16 -10.55
CA SER A 277 0.27 -5.46 -11.00
C SER A 277 -0.17 -5.78 -12.44
N SER A 278 -1.47 -5.63 -12.74
CA SER A 278 -2.03 -5.87 -14.07
C SER A 278 -1.39 -5.02 -15.15
N VAL A 279 -1.09 -3.75 -14.87
CA VAL A 279 -0.43 -2.85 -15.82
C VAL A 279 1.04 -3.20 -15.99
N VAL A 280 1.75 -3.46 -14.88
CA VAL A 280 3.22 -3.60 -14.88
C VAL A 280 3.64 -5.00 -15.36
N LEU A 281 3.03 -6.05 -14.82
CA LEU A 281 3.45 -7.44 -15.05
C LEU A 281 2.69 -8.10 -16.19
N TYR A 282 1.40 -7.79 -16.33
CA TYR A 282 0.53 -8.42 -17.32
C TYR A 282 0.27 -7.53 -18.54
N HIS A 283 0.84 -6.32 -18.56
CA HIS A 283 0.81 -5.38 -19.69
C HIS A 283 -0.60 -4.97 -20.15
N TYR A 284 -1.57 -4.97 -19.25
CA TYR A 284 -2.89 -4.40 -19.52
C TYR A 284 -2.80 -2.87 -19.61
N SER A 285 -3.61 -2.26 -20.47
CA SER A 285 -3.89 -0.82 -20.34
C SER A 285 -4.70 -0.55 -19.07
N PHE A 286 -4.63 0.68 -18.56
CA PHE A 286 -5.16 1.02 -17.23
C PHE A 286 -6.66 0.72 -17.06
N GLY A 287 -7.50 1.08 -18.04
CA GLY A 287 -8.95 0.86 -17.98
C GLY A 287 -9.33 -0.62 -17.88
N PRO A 288 -8.87 -1.48 -18.80
CA PRO A 288 -9.05 -2.93 -18.72
C PRO A 288 -8.49 -3.56 -17.44
N ALA A 289 -7.31 -3.12 -16.98
CA ALA A 289 -6.75 -3.57 -15.71
C ALA A 289 -7.69 -3.27 -14.53
N ALA A 290 -8.22 -2.04 -14.46
CA ALA A 290 -9.17 -1.63 -13.44
C ALA A 290 -10.46 -2.46 -13.50
N ILE A 291 -11.04 -2.65 -14.69
CA ILE A 291 -12.27 -3.44 -14.84
C ILE A 291 -12.07 -4.89 -14.41
N TYR A 292 -10.97 -5.51 -14.86
CA TYR A 292 -10.62 -6.88 -14.50
C TYR A 292 -10.47 -7.06 -12.97
N ASN A 293 -9.72 -6.16 -12.32
CA ASN A 293 -9.50 -6.24 -10.88
C ASN A 293 -10.77 -5.97 -10.07
N LEU A 294 -11.62 -5.05 -10.54
CA LEU A 294 -12.89 -4.76 -9.88
C LEU A 294 -13.84 -5.96 -9.92
N ALA A 295 -13.79 -6.77 -10.98
CA ALA A 295 -14.68 -7.91 -11.18
C ALA A 295 -14.57 -8.99 -10.09
N TYR A 296 -13.40 -9.15 -9.46
CA TYR A 296 -13.22 -10.11 -8.36
C TYR A 296 -13.03 -9.43 -6.98
N ILE A 297 -12.42 -8.24 -6.93
CA ILE A 297 -12.24 -7.51 -5.67
C ILE A 297 -13.58 -6.93 -5.18
N GLY A 298 -14.41 -6.40 -6.08
CA GLY A 298 -15.72 -5.83 -5.74
C GLY A 298 -16.63 -6.83 -5.02
N PRO A 299 -16.89 -8.02 -5.58
CA PRO A 299 -17.65 -9.05 -4.88
C PRO A 299 -17.01 -9.50 -3.56
N SER A 300 -15.69 -9.59 -3.50
CA SER A 300 -14.98 -9.95 -2.25
C SER A 300 -15.17 -8.89 -1.16
N ILE A 301 -15.14 -7.60 -1.51
CA ILE A 301 -15.46 -6.49 -0.61
C ILE A 301 -16.89 -6.62 -0.07
N LEU A 302 -17.87 -6.91 -0.93
CA LEU A 302 -19.27 -7.08 -0.51
C LEU A 302 -19.43 -8.26 0.46
N LEU A 303 -18.75 -9.39 0.21
CA LEU A 303 -18.76 -10.53 1.13
C LEU A 303 -18.19 -10.16 2.50
N VAL A 304 -17.07 -9.42 2.54
CA VAL A 304 -16.48 -8.94 3.79
C VAL A 304 -17.44 -7.99 4.52
N MET A 305 -18.08 -7.06 3.81
CA MET A 305 -19.07 -6.14 4.39
C MET A 305 -20.21 -6.87 5.06
N ILE A 306 -20.78 -7.87 4.39
CA ILE A 306 -21.89 -8.67 4.92
C ILE A 306 -21.42 -9.42 6.16
N ILE A 307 -20.34 -10.19 6.05
CA ILE A 307 -19.85 -11.06 7.12
C ILE A 307 -19.44 -10.24 8.35
N LEU A 308 -18.64 -9.18 8.17
CA LEU A 308 -18.17 -8.39 9.31
C LEU A 308 -19.27 -7.53 9.93
N SER A 309 -20.29 -7.13 9.16
CA SER A 309 -21.48 -6.50 9.76
C SER A 309 -22.21 -7.47 10.67
N LEU A 310 -22.41 -8.72 10.24
CA LEU A 310 -23.00 -9.77 11.09
C LEU A 310 -22.14 -10.05 12.34
N LEU A 311 -20.82 -10.00 12.20
CA LEU A 311 -19.88 -10.24 13.30
C LEU A 311 -19.58 -9.01 14.18
N LEU A 312 -20.10 -7.82 13.87
CA LEU A 312 -19.69 -6.60 14.57
C LEU A 312 -19.98 -6.65 16.08
N VAL A 313 -21.12 -7.21 16.49
CA VAL A 313 -21.49 -7.37 17.90
C VAL A 313 -20.53 -8.29 18.66
N PRO A 314 -20.32 -9.57 18.26
CA PRO A 314 -19.36 -10.44 18.94
C PRO A 314 -17.93 -9.91 18.85
N PHE A 315 -17.54 -9.27 17.74
CA PHE A 315 -16.22 -8.70 17.58
C PHE A 315 -15.97 -7.52 18.55
N THR A 316 -16.99 -6.68 18.75
CA THR A 316 -16.93 -5.61 19.76
C THR A 316 -16.74 -6.18 21.17
N LYS A 317 -17.45 -7.27 21.50
CA LYS A 317 -17.28 -7.95 22.80
C LYS A 317 -15.88 -8.55 22.95
N LEU A 318 -15.33 -9.15 21.91
CA LEU A 318 -13.96 -9.67 21.88
C LEU A 318 -12.93 -8.57 22.18
N ASN A 319 -13.02 -7.45 21.46
CA ASN A 319 -12.08 -6.32 21.63
C ASN A 319 -12.17 -5.67 23.02
N ARG A 320 -13.33 -5.69 23.67
CA ARG A 320 -13.48 -5.22 25.05
C ARG A 320 -12.92 -6.19 26.08
N ARG A 321 -13.19 -7.48 25.91
CA ARG A 321 -12.73 -8.52 26.84
C ARG A 321 -11.22 -8.72 26.76
N TYR A 322 -10.67 -8.54 25.56
CA TYR A 322 -9.26 -8.74 25.25
C TYR A 322 -8.73 -7.54 24.46
N PRO A 323 -8.51 -6.41 25.13
CA PRO A 323 -7.95 -5.22 24.52
C PRO A 323 -6.53 -5.50 24.05
N ILE A 324 -6.17 -4.86 22.94
CA ILE A 324 -4.82 -4.82 22.38
C ILE A 324 -4.37 -3.37 22.44
N GLU A 325 -3.14 -3.16 22.90
CA GLU A 325 -2.49 -1.84 23.04
C GLU A 325 -2.04 -1.25 21.69
#